data_AF-A0A2X4U1L0-F1
#
_entry.id   AF-A0A2X4U1L0-F1
#
_cell.length_a   1.000
_cell.length_b   1.000
_cell.length_c   1.000
_cell.angle_alpha   90.00
_cell.angle_beta   90.00
_cell.angle_gamma   90.00
#
_symmetry.space_group_name_H-M   'P 1'
#
loop_
_entity.id
_entity.type
_entity.pdbx_description
1 polymer ?
#
loop_
_entity_poly.entity_id
_entity_poly.type
_entity_poly.pdbx_seq_one_letter_code
_entity_poly.pdbx_strand_id
1 'polypeptide(L)'
;MQTSQRRLLFVGHPDASEISQWAAVREMAVQQGWQTTRKYSPGNITCAVVSENVLDGVCSPTEATLMHQLHADEVRCASATDTANNLFASAT
;
A
#
# COMPACT_ATOMS: atom_id res chain seq x y z
N MET A 1 -15.89 -19.61 -8.16
CA MET A 1 -14.73 -18.85 -8.69
C MET A 1 -14.47 -17.71 -7.73
N GLN A 2 -13.58 -17.87 -6.75
CA GLN A 2 -13.18 -16.73 -5.91
C GLN A 2 -12.33 -15.83 -6.79
N THR A 3 -12.92 -14.73 -7.28
CA THR A 3 -12.15 -13.64 -7.84
C THR A 3 -11.32 -13.09 -6.69
N SER A 4 -10.04 -13.47 -6.63
CA SER A 4 -9.09 -12.92 -5.67
C SER A 4 -8.99 -11.42 -5.92
N GLN A 5 -9.84 -10.66 -5.24
CA GLN A 5 -9.91 -9.21 -5.36
C GLN A 5 -8.58 -8.65 -4.90
N ARG A 6 -7.79 -8.16 -5.86
CA ARG A 6 -6.49 -7.54 -5.58
C ARG A 6 -6.77 -6.23 -4.84
N ARG A 7 -6.31 -6.13 -3.60
CA ARG A 7 -6.47 -4.91 -2.79
C ARG A 7 -5.12 -4.31 -2.46
N LEU A 8 -5.09 -2.99 -2.54
CA LEU A 8 -3.96 -2.16 -2.16
C LEU A 8 -4.30 -1.45 -0.84
N LEU A 9 -3.51 -1.69 0.19
CA LEU A 9 -3.64 -1.02 1.47
C LEU A 9 -2.76 0.23 1.50
N PHE A 10 -3.27 1.34 2.03
CA PHE A 10 -2.47 2.52 2.33
C PHE A 10 -2.26 2.66 3.84
N VAL A 11 -1.00 2.75 4.26
CA VAL A 11 -0.58 2.81 5.66
C VAL A 11 0.15 4.12 5.91
N GLY A 12 -0.27 4.85 6.94
CA GLY A 12 0.29 6.15 7.27
C GLY A 12 -0.39 7.32 6.56
N HIS A 13 0.21 8.49 6.73
CA HIS A 13 -0.18 9.73 6.07
C HIS A 13 0.98 10.21 5.20
N PRO A 14 0.74 10.46 3.90
CA PRO A 14 1.74 11.05 3.02
C PRO A 14 1.97 12.51 3.38
N ASP A 15 3.22 12.95 3.34
CA ASP A 15 3.56 14.37 3.39
C ASP A 15 3.32 15.05 2.03
N ALA A 16 3.44 16.38 1.99
CA ALA A 16 3.19 17.18 0.79
C ALA A 16 3.94 16.69 -0.46
N SER A 17 5.15 16.16 -0.28
CA SER A 17 5.99 15.58 -1.34
C SER A 17 5.48 14.23 -1.86
N GLU A 18 4.80 13.46 -1.01
CA GLU A 18 4.32 12.10 -1.32
C GLU A 18 2.89 12.08 -1.86
N ILE A 19 2.08 13.11 -1.58
CA ILE A 19 0.66 13.19 -1.98
C ILE A 19 0.48 12.90 -3.48
N SER A 20 1.33 13.47 -4.34
CA SER A 20 1.25 13.26 -5.79
C SER A 20 1.55 11.80 -6.18
N GLN A 21 2.52 11.17 -5.54
CA GLN A 21 2.89 9.77 -5.80
C GLN A 21 1.78 8.82 -5.33
N TRP A 22 1.21 9.09 -4.16
CA TRP A 22 0.08 8.33 -3.62
C TRP A 22 -1.17 8.45 -4.49
N ALA A 23 -1.44 9.65 -5.02
CA ALA A 23 -2.52 9.86 -5.97
C ALA A 23 -2.30 9.03 -7.25
N ALA A 24 -1.11 9.09 -7.83
CA ALA A 24 -0.76 8.31 -9.02
C ALA A 24 -0.93 6.80 -8.80
N VAL A 25 -0.41 6.27 -7.68
CA VAL A 25 -0.57 4.85 -7.31
C VAL A 25 -2.03 4.45 -7.15
N ARG A 26 -2.84 5.33 -6.53
CA ARG A 26 -4.28 5.09 -6.39
C ARG A 26 -4.99 5.04 -7.74
N GLU A 27 -4.64 5.93 -8.67
CA GLU A 27 -5.20 5.91 -10.02
C GLU A 27 -4.79 4.67 -10.80
N MET A 28 -3.51 4.28 -10.77
CA MET A 28 -3.02 3.05 -11.40
C MET A 28 -3.71 1.81 -10.85
N ALA A 29 -3.89 1.73 -9.52
CA ALA A 29 -4.63 0.65 -8.89
C ALA A 29 -6.06 0.55 -9.42
N VAL A 30 -6.77 1.68 -9.50
CA VAL A 30 -8.14 1.73 -10.04
C VAL A 30 -8.18 1.33 -11.51
N GLN A 31 -7.24 1.82 -12.33
CA GLN A 31 -7.14 1.45 -13.76
C GLN A 31 -6.92 -0.05 -13.96
N GLN A 32 -6.19 -0.70 -13.05
CA GLN A 32 -5.94 -2.14 -13.07
C GLN A 32 -7.05 -2.97 -12.39
N GLY A 33 -8.13 -2.32 -11.93
CA GLY A 33 -9.27 -2.97 -11.26
C GLY A 33 -9.00 -3.39 -9.81
N TRP A 34 -7.97 -2.83 -9.17
CA TRP A 34 -7.66 -3.07 -7.76
C TRP A 34 -8.53 -2.19 -6.88
N GLN A 35 -8.93 -2.72 -5.72
CA GLN A 35 -9.57 -1.91 -4.70
C GLN A 35 -8.52 -1.27 -3.79
N THR A 36 -8.71 0.00 -3.45
CA THR A 36 -7.86 0.68 -2.48
C THR A 36 -8.55 0.77 -1.13
N THR A 37 -7.81 0.51 -0.05
CA THR A 37 -8.34 0.56 1.32
C THR A 37 -7.31 1.20 2.25
N ARG A 38 -7.79 1.79 3.34
CA ARG A 38 -6.96 2.22 4.49
C ARG A 38 -7.12 1.29 5.70
N LYS A 39 -8.04 0.33 5.60
CA LYS A 39 -8.30 -0.66 6.65
C LYS A 39 -7.68 -1.98 6.24
N TYR A 40 -6.84 -2.50 7.12
CA TYR A 40 -6.26 -3.82 6.96
C TYR A 40 -7.30 -4.90 7.21
N SER A 41 -7.27 -5.93 6.37
CA SER A 41 -8.07 -7.13 6.52
C SER A 41 -7.20 -8.31 6.07
N PRO A 42 -6.83 -9.21 6.99
CA PRO A 42 -5.89 -10.29 6.70
C PRO A 42 -6.39 -11.19 5.57
N GLY A 43 -5.47 -11.70 4.74
CA GLY A 43 -5.78 -12.58 3.60
C GLY A 43 -6.42 -11.91 2.39
N ASN A 44 -6.61 -10.59 2.41
CA ASN A 44 -7.28 -9.85 1.34
C ASN A 44 -6.46 -8.69 0.77
N ILE A 45 -5.23 -8.48 1.25
CA ILE A 45 -4.32 -7.41 0.81
C ILE A 45 -3.19 -8.02 -0.02
N THR A 46 -2.96 -7.48 -1.20
CA THR A 46 -1.90 -7.94 -2.11
C THR A 46 -0.61 -7.13 -1.94
N CYS A 47 -0.75 -5.83 -1.66
CA CYS A 47 0.38 -4.94 -1.39
C CYS A 47 -0.06 -3.83 -0.42
N ALA A 48 0.89 -3.35 0.37
CA ALA A 48 0.73 -2.20 1.24
C ALA A 48 1.65 -1.06 0.78
N VAL A 49 1.05 0.09 0.47
CA VAL A 49 1.71 1.36 0.22
C VAL A 49 1.87 2.06 1.55
N VAL A 50 3.10 2.39 1.89
CA VAL A 50 3.48 2.94 3.18
C VAL A 50 4.08 4.33 2.98
N SER A 51 3.79 5.26 3.89
CA SER A 51 4.42 6.58 3.85
C SER A 51 5.88 6.51 4.30
N GLU A 52 6.69 7.41 3.78
CA GLU A 52 8.12 7.48 4.10
C GLU A 52 8.34 7.62 5.62
N ASN A 53 7.51 8.41 6.31
CA ASN A 53 7.56 8.54 7.77
C ASN A 53 7.41 7.19 8.49
N VAL A 54 6.44 6.37 8.08
CA VAL A 54 6.23 5.06 8.72
C VAL A 54 7.37 4.10 8.39
N LEU A 55 7.95 4.19 7.18
CA LEU A 55 9.15 3.43 6.81
C LEU A 55 10.39 3.86 7.60
N ASP A 56 10.51 5.14 7.94
CA ASP A 56 11.58 5.71 8.78
C ASP A 56 11.37 5.44 10.28
N GLY A 57 10.24 4.81 10.65
CA GLY A 57 9.91 4.48 12.04
C GLY A 57 9.19 5.60 12.80
N VAL A 58 8.86 6.71 12.12
CA VAL A 58 7.97 7.75 12.63
C VAL A 58 6.53 7.29 12.43
N CYS A 59 6.08 6.41 13.33
CA CYS A 59 4.76 5.79 13.26
C CYS A 59 4.07 5.75 14.61
N SER A 60 2.75 5.86 14.57
CA SER A 60 1.85 5.65 15.71
C SER A 60 1.88 4.18 16.15
N PRO A 61 1.53 3.86 17.41
CA PRO A 61 1.45 2.48 17.88
C PRO A 61 0.53 1.59 17.04
N THR A 62 -0.56 2.17 16.51
CA THR A 62 -1.49 1.49 15.59
C THR A 62 -0.81 1.13 14.27
N GLU A 63 -0.01 2.04 13.71
CA GLU A 63 0.71 1.83 12.45
C GLU A 63 1.83 0.80 12.63
N ALA A 64 2.57 0.87 13.74
CA ALA A 64 3.58 -0.14 14.08
C ALA A 64 2.97 -1.54 14.23
N THR A 65 1.82 -1.66 14.90
CA THR A 65 1.09 -2.93 15.03
C THR A 65 0.65 -3.44 13.66
N LEU A 66 0.13 -2.56 12.81
CA LEU A 66 -0.28 -2.92 11.46
C LEU A 66 0.91 -3.39 10.61
N MET A 67 2.05 -2.72 10.70
CA MET A 67 3.27 -3.14 10.01
C MET A 67 3.75 -4.52 10.46
N HIS A 68 3.66 -4.80 11.76
CA HIS A 68 3.97 -6.13 12.27
C HIS A 68 3.02 -7.20 11.70
N GLN A 69 1.73 -6.90 11.59
CA GLN A 69 0.75 -7.81 10.98
C GLN A 69 1.01 -8.04 9.49
N LEU A 70 1.31 -6.98 8.74
CA LEU A 70 1.64 -7.07 7.31
C LEU A 70 2.90 -7.90 7.08
N HIS A 71 3.90 -7.75 7.93
CA HIS A 71 5.10 -8.57 7.90
C HIS A 71 4.80 -10.04 8.19
N ALA A 72 3.97 -10.32 9.20
CA ALA A 72 3.56 -11.69 9.54
C ALA A 72 2.72 -12.37 8.45
N ASP A 73 1.96 -11.60 7.66
CA ASP A 73 1.15 -12.06 6.53
C ASP A 73 1.95 -12.08 5.20
N GLU A 74 3.27 -11.85 5.26
CA GLU A 74 4.19 -11.77 4.12
C GLU A 74 3.75 -10.77 3.02
N VAL A 75 2.99 -9.75 3.41
CA VAL A 75 2.51 -8.71 2.50
C VAL A 75 3.66 -7.77 2.15
N ARG A 76 3.89 -7.57 0.85
CA ARG A 76 4.87 -6.60 0.35
C ARG A 76 4.48 -5.19 0.81
N CYS A 77 5.34 -4.60 1.63
CA CYS A 77 5.24 -3.22 2.10
C CYS A 77 6.27 -2.37 1.34
N ALA A 78 5.82 -1.29 0.69
CA ALA A 78 6.69 -0.44 -0.12
C ALA A 78 6.21 1.00 -0.15
N SER A 79 7.08 1.94 -0.52
CA SER A 79 6.68 3.34 -0.73
C SER A 79 5.78 3.47 -1.97
N ALA A 80 5.06 4.59 -2.09
CA ALA A 80 4.26 4.86 -3.28
C ALA A 80 5.13 4.86 -4.56
N THR A 81 6.33 5.41 -4.49
CA THR A 81 7.27 5.44 -5.62
C THR A 81 7.74 4.04 -6.01
N ASP A 82 8.14 3.19 -5.06
CA ASP A 82 8.49 1.79 -5.35
C ASP A 82 7.30 1.05 -5.95
N THR A 83 6.12 1.22 -5.37
CA THR A 83 4.90 0.57 -5.86
C THR A 83 4.57 0.99 -7.30
N ALA A 84 4.65 2.28 -7.60
CA ALA A 84 4.47 2.79 -8.96
C ALA A 84 5.46 2.15 -9.93
N ASN A 85 6.75 2.15 -9.58
CA ASN A 85 7.84 1.73 -10.45
C ASN A 85 8.01 0.22 -10.59
N ASN A 86 7.57 -0.57 -9.61
CA ASN A 86 7.80 -2.02 -9.60
C ASN A 86 6.51 -2.83 -9.72
N LEU A 87 5.42 -2.39 -9.09
CA LEU A 87 4.14 -3.13 -9.13
C LEU A 87 3.33 -2.78 -10.38
N PHE A 88 3.24 -1.50 -10.72
CA PHE A 88 2.40 -1.03 -11.83
C PHE A 88 3.17 -0.76 -13.13
N ALA A 89 4.48 -0.49 -13.07
CA ALA A 89 5.28 -0.28 -14.29
C ALA A 89 5.32 -1.51 -15.21
N SER A 90 5.11 -2.72 -14.68
CA SER A 90 5.07 -3.96 -15.46
C SER A 90 3.78 -4.12 -16.30
N ALA A 91 2.85 -3.15 -16.26
CA ALA A 91 1.55 -3.22 -16.92
C ALA A 91 1.41 -2.29 -18.15
N THR A 92 2.51 -1.66 -18.61
CA THR A 92 2.57 -0.81 -19.81
C THR A 92 3.18 -1.55 -20.99
#